data_AF-A0A1E7I5H3-F1
#
_entry.id   AF-A0A1E7I5H3-F1
#
_cell.length_a   1.000
_cell.length_b   1.000
_cell.length_c   1.000
_cell.angle_alpha   90.00
_cell.angle_beta   90.00
_cell.angle_gamma   90.00
#
_symmetry.space_group_name_H-M   'P 1'
#
loop_
_entity.id
_entity.type
_entity.pdbx_description
1 polymer ?
#
loop_
_entity_poly.entity_id
_entity_poly.type
_entity_poly.pdbx_seq_one_letter_code
_entity_poly.pdbx_strand_id
1 'polypeptide(L)'
;MSNCQHQWKMTNITYGFMIFERCSHCNDLRTYFSIDDIWDEYREGDCTWSAVVNAQTFKFDMICSKCGIIEKFDDLMGLLYCTGCLSDCKVEIMRKELEAKKTWLLVAFGNIPSALTNPIPQRKLDILTDHFNQRRDTSRSTIKIVSFDLIDKLSVCKGEFIHDISMLSLEPPEEREPLF
;
A
#
# COMPACT_ATOMS: atom_id res chain seq x y z
N MET A 1 -30.12 3.23 -7.42
CA MET A 1 -29.05 3.47 -6.43
C MET A 1 -28.24 4.64 -6.96
N SER A 2 -28.12 5.71 -6.19
CA SER A 2 -27.64 7.02 -6.64
C SER A 2 -26.20 6.95 -7.19
N ASN A 3 -25.98 7.43 -8.42
CA ASN A 3 -24.66 7.69 -9.00
C ASN A 3 -23.98 8.82 -8.21
N CYS A 4 -23.43 8.48 -7.03
CA CYS A 4 -22.66 9.43 -6.24
C CYS A 4 -21.30 9.62 -6.91
N GLN A 5 -20.98 10.85 -7.31
CA GLN A 5 -19.61 11.22 -7.66
C GLN A 5 -18.80 11.34 -6.37
N HIS A 6 -18.30 10.22 -5.87
CA HIS A 6 -17.72 10.11 -4.54
C HIS A 6 -16.59 11.13 -4.30
N GLN A 7 -16.52 11.63 -3.06
CA GLN A 7 -15.39 12.40 -2.56
C GLN A 7 -14.90 11.74 -1.27
N TRP A 8 -13.83 10.97 -1.39
CA TRP A 8 -13.30 10.12 -0.33
C TRP A 8 -12.37 10.89 0.61
N LYS A 9 -12.52 10.63 1.90
CA LYS A 9 -11.60 11.06 2.96
C LYS A 9 -11.21 9.85 3.79
N MET A 10 -9.96 9.82 4.25
CA MET A 10 -9.51 8.85 5.23
C MET A 10 -10.20 9.09 6.58
N THR A 11 -10.50 8.02 7.29
CA THR A 11 -11.08 8.02 8.64
C THR A 11 -10.52 6.84 9.43
N ASN A 12 -10.76 6.78 10.74
CA ASN A 12 -10.26 5.70 11.62
C ASN A 12 -8.74 5.45 11.47
N ILE A 13 -7.96 6.52 11.35
CA ILE A 13 -6.51 6.43 11.08
C ILE A 13 -5.79 5.91 12.33
N THR A 14 -4.99 4.86 12.16
CA THR A 14 -4.16 4.25 13.22
C THR A 14 -2.73 4.08 12.71
N TYR A 15 -1.79 4.77 13.33
CA TYR A 15 -0.36 4.67 13.00
C TYR A 15 0.27 3.45 13.65
N GLY A 16 1.28 2.89 12.98
CA GLY A 16 2.02 1.74 13.48
C GLY A 16 3.02 1.25 12.46
N PHE A 17 3.19 -0.07 12.43
CA PHE A 17 4.20 -0.75 11.65
C PHE A 17 3.57 -1.92 10.91
N MET A 18 3.95 -2.09 9.65
CA MET A 18 3.75 -3.34 8.94
C MET A 18 4.98 -4.20 9.16
N ILE A 19 4.74 -5.36 9.75
CA ILE A 19 5.76 -6.36 10.03
C ILE A 19 5.69 -7.44 8.96
N PHE A 20 6.84 -7.78 8.37
CA PHE A 20 7.01 -9.00 7.59
C PHE A 20 7.76 -10.00 8.43
N GLU A 21 7.20 -11.19 8.57
CA GLU A 21 7.87 -12.31 9.20
C GLU A 21 8.15 -13.41 8.20
N ARG A 22 9.28 -14.10 8.40
CA ARG A 22 9.64 -15.27 7.63
C ARG A 22 9.91 -16.44 8.56
N CYS A 23 9.37 -17.60 8.20
CA CYS A 23 9.72 -18.82 8.90
C CYS A 23 11.07 -19.36 8.42
N SER A 24 12.01 -19.63 9.33
CA SER A 24 13.33 -20.18 8.98
C SER A 24 13.27 -21.64 8.52
N HIS A 25 12.22 -22.38 8.87
CA HIS A 25 12.04 -23.79 8.48
C HIS A 25 11.42 -23.96 7.09
N CYS A 26 10.26 -23.33 6.83
CA CYS A 26 9.53 -23.48 5.56
C CYS A 26 9.69 -22.32 4.58
N ASN A 27 10.30 -21.20 5.00
CA ASN A 27 10.38 -19.95 4.23
C ASN A 27 9.05 -19.27 3.94
N ASP A 28 7.98 -19.67 4.61
CA ASP A 28 6.69 -18.97 4.51
C ASP A 28 6.82 -17.53 4.99
N LEU A 29 6.05 -16.65 4.35
CA LEU A 29 5.99 -15.23 4.64
C LEU A 29 4.64 -14.91 5.29
N ARG A 30 4.65 -14.06 6.32
CA ARG A 30 3.44 -13.49 6.92
C ARG A 30 3.57 -11.98 7.01
N THR A 31 2.45 -11.28 6.90
CA THR A 31 2.40 -9.83 7.17
C THR A 31 1.29 -9.49 8.13
N TYR A 32 1.57 -8.58 9.07
CA TYR A 32 0.56 -8.05 9.97
C TYR A 32 0.91 -6.61 10.37
N PHE A 33 -0.07 -5.97 11.00
CA PHE A 33 0.07 -4.63 11.54
C PHE A 33 0.30 -4.71 13.05
N SER A 34 1.26 -3.94 13.53
CA SER A 34 1.57 -3.74 14.94
C SER A 34 1.53 -2.25 15.26
N ILE A 35 1.10 -1.90 16.47
CA ILE A 35 1.26 -0.52 16.99
C ILE A 35 2.68 -0.27 17.50
N ASP A 36 3.38 -1.34 17.86
CA ASP A 36 4.73 -1.31 18.42
C ASP A 36 5.75 -1.78 17.37
N ASP A 37 6.97 -1.27 17.50
CA ASP A 37 8.12 -1.70 16.70
C ASP A 37 8.59 -3.08 17.19
N ILE A 38 8.25 -4.13 16.43
CA ILE A 38 8.50 -5.54 16.80
C ILE A 38 9.65 -6.11 15.96
N TRP A 39 10.60 -6.75 16.65
CA TRP A 39 11.75 -7.45 16.04
C TRP A 39 12.00 -8.84 16.63
N ASP A 40 11.04 -9.38 17.37
CA ASP A 40 11.21 -10.62 18.12
C ASP A 40 11.23 -11.87 17.22
N GLU A 41 11.92 -12.90 17.69
CA GLU A 41 11.85 -14.26 17.16
C GLU A 41 11.00 -15.13 18.10
N TYR A 42 10.10 -15.92 17.55
CA TYR A 42 9.28 -16.84 18.32
C TYR A 42 9.04 -18.16 17.59
N ARG A 43 8.57 -19.17 18.33
CA ARG A 43 8.23 -20.48 17.79
C ARG A 43 6.73 -20.72 17.86
N GLU A 44 6.16 -21.20 16.76
CA GLU A 44 4.77 -21.62 16.63
C GLU A 44 4.75 -23.00 15.97
N GLY A 45 4.53 -24.05 16.77
CA GLY A 45 4.68 -25.43 16.31
C GLY A 45 6.09 -25.72 15.80
N ASP A 46 6.20 -26.25 14.58
CA ASP A 46 7.49 -26.52 13.92
C ASP A 46 8.10 -25.29 13.22
N CYS A 47 7.39 -24.15 13.23
CA CYS A 47 7.85 -22.92 12.60
C CYS A 47 8.60 -22.03 13.60
N THR A 48 9.73 -21.48 13.16
CA THR A 48 10.44 -20.40 13.88
C THR A 48 10.32 -19.13 13.05
N TRP A 49 9.56 -18.16 13.55
CA TRP A 49 9.24 -16.91 12.88
C TRP A 49 10.14 -15.80 13.38
N SER A 50 10.67 -14.99 12.48
CA SER A 50 11.40 -13.77 12.81
C SER A 50 11.02 -12.63 11.86
N ALA A 51 10.97 -11.42 12.41
CA ALA A 51 10.75 -10.21 11.64
C ALA A 51 11.92 -9.99 10.67
N VAL A 52 11.61 -9.87 9.37
CA VAL A 52 12.58 -9.62 8.29
C VAL A 52 12.49 -8.20 7.74
N VAL A 53 11.33 -7.56 7.86
CA VAL A 53 11.11 -6.16 7.51
C VAL A 53 10.14 -5.56 8.51
N ASN A 54 10.44 -4.35 8.95
CA ASN A 54 9.56 -3.53 9.75
C ASN A 54 9.47 -2.16 9.09
N ALA A 55 8.27 -1.79 8.65
CA ALA A 55 8.02 -0.60 7.86
C ALA A 55 6.94 0.26 8.54
N GLN A 56 7.26 1.52 8.85
CA GLN A 56 6.27 2.46 9.36
C GLN A 56 5.09 2.60 8.39
N THR A 57 3.88 2.53 8.91
CA THR A 57 2.66 2.61 8.10
C THR A 57 1.48 3.13 8.93
N PHE A 58 0.31 3.19 8.31
CA PHE A 58 -0.93 3.49 8.99
C PHE A 58 -2.08 2.70 8.37
N LYS A 59 -3.02 2.29 9.21
CA LYS A 59 -4.33 1.79 8.81
C LYS A 59 -5.34 2.92 8.78
N PHE A 60 -6.33 2.81 7.92
CA PHE A 60 -7.41 3.76 7.79
C PHE A 60 -8.61 3.09 7.10
N ASP A 61 -9.78 3.70 7.22
CA ASP A 61 -10.95 3.44 6.39
C ASP A 61 -11.21 4.64 5.48
N MET A 62 -12.12 4.48 4.53
CA MET A 62 -12.52 5.56 3.62
C MET A 62 -13.99 5.91 3.82
N ILE A 63 -14.29 7.19 4.01
CA ILE A 63 -15.66 7.70 4.05
C ILE A 63 -15.91 8.66 2.89
N CYS A 64 -17.02 8.47 2.19
CA CYS A 64 -17.46 9.43 1.20
C CYS A 64 -18.12 10.63 1.89
N SER A 65 -17.57 11.83 1.71
CA SER A 65 -18.11 13.05 2.29
C SER A 65 -19.48 13.46 1.72
N LYS A 66 -19.88 12.91 0.56
CA LYS A 66 -21.15 13.27 -0.11
C LYS A 66 -22.31 12.36 0.25
N CYS A 67 -22.08 11.05 0.31
CA CYS A 67 -23.14 10.07 0.59
C CYS A 67 -22.97 9.32 1.92
N GLY A 68 -21.88 9.56 2.65
CA GLY A 68 -21.63 8.96 3.96
C GLY A 68 -21.27 7.47 3.94
N ILE A 69 -21.15 6.83 2.77
CA ILE A 69 -20.73 5.43 2.69
C ILE A 69 -19.31 5.27 3.24
N ILE A 70 -19.12 4.22 4.05
CA ILE A 70 -17.83 3.83 4.62
C ILE A 70 -17.37 2.56 3.92
N GLU A 71 -16.14 2.58 3.40
CA GLU A 71 -15.44 1.42 2.88
C GLU A 71 -14.29 1.08 3.83
N LYS A 72 -14.31 -0.16 4.34
CA LYS A 72 -13.27 -0.64 5.26
C LYS A 72 -12.04 -1.11 4.51
N PHE A 73 -10.86 -0.85 5.04
CA PHE A 73 -9.58 -1.27 4.44
C PHE A 73 -8.78 -2.20 5.35
N ASP A 74 -9.47 -3.09 6.07
CA ASP A 74 -8.86 -4.12 6.93
C ASP A 74 -7.90 -5.07 6.17
N ASP A 75 -8.09 -5.18 4.85
CA ASP A 75 -7.30 -5.98 3.91
C ASP A 75 -6.06 -5.25 3.35
N LEU A 76 -5.89 -3.96 3.63
CA LEU A 76 -4.75 -3.15 3.22
C LEU A 76 -3.76 -3.02 4.39
N MET A 77 -2.52 -3.46 4.18
CA MET A 77 -1.41 -3.30 5.14
C MET A 77 -0.53 -2.10 4.81
N GLY A 78 -0.46 -1.67 3.55
CA GLY A 78 0.35 -0.52 3.17
C GLY A 78 0.38 -0.27 1.67
N LEU A 79 0.98 0.86 1.29
CA LEU A 79 1.25 1.23 -0.10
C LEU A 79 2.75 1.22 -0.34
N LEU A 80 3.16 0.60 -1.43
CA LEU A 80 4.55 0.51 -1.86
C LEU A 80 4.73 1.21 -3.20
N TYR A 81 5.75 2.06 -3.28
CA TYR A 81 6.25 2.57 -4.55
C TYR A 81 7.32 1.63 -5.09
N CYS A 82 7.13 1.14 -6.32
CA CYS A 82 8.12 0.32 -7.00
C CYS A 82 9.27 1.22 -7.49
N THR A 83 10.45 1.09 -6.89
CA THR A 83 11.67 1.85 -7.26
C THR A 83 12.46 1.19 -8.39
N GLY A 84 11.97 0.06 -8.92
CA GLY A 84 12.61 -0.73 -9.97
C GLY A 84 12.88 -2.16 -9.51
N CYS A 85 12.09 -3.11 -10.02
CA CYS A 85 12.32 -4.56 -9.83
C CYS A 85 12.99 -5.18 -11.07
N LEU A 86 12.95 -6.52 -11.15
CA LEU A 86 13.44 -7.30 -12.29
C LEU A 86 12.74 -6.86 -13.59
N SER A 87 13.42 -6.99 -14.73
CA SER A 87 12.89 -6.55 -16.03
C SER A 87 11.64 -7.32 -16.51
N ASP A 88 11.39 -8.51 -15.97
CA ASP A 88 10.24 -9.37 -16.24
C ASP A 88 9.08 -9.18 -15.24
N CYS A 89 9.27 -8.34 -14.23
CA CYS A 89 8.28 -7.99 -13.21
C CYS A 89 7.13 -7.20 -13.84
N LYS A 90 5.89 -7.72 -13.81
CA LYS A 90 4.71 -7.06 -14.42
C LYS A 90 4.51 -5.62 -13.90
N VAL A 91 4.74 -5.40 -12.61
CA VAL A 91 4.66 -4.08 -11.97
C VAL A 91 5.68 -3.11 -12.56
N GLU A 92 6.92 -3.54 -12.84
CA GLU A 92 7.94 -2.68 -13.46
C GLU A 92 7.59 -2.34 -14.91
N ILE A 93 7.08 -3.31 -15.66
CA ILE A 93 6.61 -3.09 -17.04
C ILE A 93 5.50 -2.04 -17.04
N MET A 94 4.48 -2.21 -16.19
CA MET A 94 3.39 -1.24 -16.04
C MET A 94 3.90 0.12 -15.55
N ARG A 95 4.84 0.16 -14.60
CA ARG A 95 5.42 1.40 -14.09
C ARG A 95 6.03 2.22 -15.23
N LYS A 96 6.84 1.60 -16.09
CA LYS A 96 7.45 2.25 -17.26
C LYS A 96 6.41 2.77 -18.26
N GLU A 97 5.38 1.98 -18.55
CA GLU A 97 4.30 2.39 -19.46
C GLU A 97 3.48 3.57 -18.92
N LEU A 98 3.24 3.58 -17.61
CA LEU A 98 2.49 4.62 -16.91
C LEU A 98 3.32 5.89 -16.71
N GLU A 99 4.62 5.76 -16.46
CA GLU A 99 5.56 6.87 -16.34
C GLU A 99 5.59 7.70 -17.63
N ALA A 100 5.57 7.05 -18.80
CA ALA A 100 5.43 7.73 -20.10
C ALA A 100 4.15 8.58 -20.23
N LYS A 101 3.12 8.27 -19.44
CA LYS A 101 1.84 8.99 -19.34
C LYS A 101 1.77 9.90 -18.10
N LYS A 102 2.90 10.17 -17.45
CA LYS A 102 3.01 10.94 -16.19
C LYS A 102 2.15 10.36 -15.05
N THR A 103 1.95 9.04 -15.06
CA THR A 103 1.18 8.31 -14.04
C THR A 103 2.14 7.55 -13.13
N TRP A 104 2.03 7.80 -11.82
CA TRP A 104 2.78 7.12 -10.78
C TRP A 104 2.06 5.83 -10.39
N LEU A 105 2.79 4.71 -10.33
CA LEU A 105 2.23 3.41 -9.95
C LEU A 105 2.54 3.12 -8.48
N LEU A 106 1.49 2.92 -7.67
CA LEU A 106 1.60 2.43 -6.30
C LEU A 106 1.00 1.02 -6.19
N VAL A 107 1.59 0.20 -5.34
CA VAL A 107 1.18 -1.18 -5.09
C VAL A 107 0.55 -1.26 -3.71
N ALA A 108 -0.70 -1.70 -3.65
CA ALA A 108 -1.41 -2.00 -2.41
C ALA A 108 -1.05 -3.39 -1.91
N PHE A 109 -0.43 -3.45 -0.72
CA PHE A 109 -0.05 -4.67 -0.04
C PHE A 109 -1.13 -5.11 0.95
N GLY A 110 -1.42 -6.41 0.97
CA GLY A 110 -2.39 -7.00 1.89
C GLY A 110 -1.75 -7.92 2.95
N ASN A 111 -2.62 -8.53 3.76
CA ASN A 111 -2.23 -9.46 4.82
C ASN A 111 -1.88 -10.85 4.23
N ILE A 112 -0.61 -11.20 4.19
CA ILE A 112 -0.10 -12.48 3.70
C ILE A 112 -0.17 -13.50 4.85
N PRO A 113 -0.69 -14.72 4.62
CA PRO A 113 -0.96 -15.34 3.31
C PRO A 113 -2.37 -15.10 2.76
N SER A 114 -3.31 -14.56 3.55
CA SER A 114 -4.73 -14.46 3.13
C SER A 114 -4.91 -13.72 1.81
N ALA A 115 -4.16 -12.64 1.62
CA ALA A 115 -4.20 -11.78 0.45
C ALA A 115 -3.68 -12.46 -0.84
N LEU A 116 -2.95 -13.58 -0.73
CA LEU A 116 -2.53 -14.38 -1.89
C LEU A 116 -3.72 -15.14 -2.51
N THR A 117 -4.72 -15.48 -1.70
CA THR A 117 -5.94 -16.18 -2.14
C THR A 117 -7.11 -15.22 -2.37
N ASN A 118 -7.17 -14.16 -1.57
CA ASN A 118 -8.21 -13.14 -1.63
C ASN A 118 -7.54 -11.76 -1.73
N PRO A 119 -7.05 -11.37 -2.92
CA PRO A 119 -6.40 -10.07 -3.09
C PRO A 119 -7.38 -8.93 -2.85
N ILE A 120 -6.84 -7.73 -2.62
CA ILE A 120 -7.63 -6.52 -2.38
C ILE A 120 -8.58 -6.30 -3.57
N PRO A 121 -9.90 -6.20 -3.36
CA PRO A 121 -10.86 -6.06 -4.45
C PRO A 121 -10.59 -4.83 -5.32
N GLN A 122 -10.76 -4.96 -6.64
CA GLN A 122 -10.52 -3.87 -7.60
C GLN A 122 -11.28 -2.57 -7.22
N ARG A 123 -12.52 -2.70 -6.73
CA ARG A 123 -13.32 -1.55 -6.26
C ARG A 123 -12.60 -0.73 -5.18
N LYS A 124 -11.86 -1.37 -4.27
CA LYS A 124 -11.10 -0.68 -3.22
C LYS A 124 -9.85 -0.01 -3.78
N LEU A 125 -9.16 -0.65 -4.73
CA LEU A 125 -8.04 -0.05 -5.44
C LEU A 125 -8.46 1.20 -6.23
N ASP A 126 -9.65 1.17 -6.83
CA ASP A 126 -10.23 2.31 -7.54
C ASP A 126 -10.58 3.45 -6.55
N ILE A 127 -11.14 3.13 -5.38
CA ILE A 127 -11.38 4.14 -4.31
C ILE A 127 -10.08 4.82 -3.88
N LEU A 128 -9.01 4.07 -3.68
CA LEU A 128 -7.71 4.64 -3.34
C LEU A 128 -7.19 5.50 -4.50
N THR A 129 -7.27 4.99 -5.73
CA THR A 129 -6.86 5.72 -6.94
C THR A 129 -7.60 7.06 -7.04
N ASP A 130 -8.92 7.06 -6.86
CA ASP A 130 -9.73 8.27 -6.85
C ASP A 130 -9.26 9.23 -5.76
N HIS A 131 -9.12 8.75 -4.52
CA HIS A 131 -8.71 9.56 -3.38
C HIS A 131 -7.40 10.31 -3.62
N PHE A 132 -6.36 9.61 -4.09
CA PHE A 132 -5.05 10.22 -4.33
C PHE A 132 -5.04 11.19 -5.52
N ASN A 133 -5.97 11.06 -6.46
CA ASN A 133 -6.09 11.98 -7.59
C ASN A 133 -7.04 13.16 -7.32
N GLN A 134 -7.93 13.08 -6.32
CA GLN A 134 -8.91 14.14 -6.02
C GLN A 134 -8.30 15.52 -5.76
N ARG A 135 -7.11 15.58 -5.15
CA ARG A 135 -6.41 16.84 -4.82
C ARG A 135 -5.24 17.14 -5.76
N ARG A 136 -4.98 16.26 -6.72
CA ARG A 136 -3.84 16.35 -7.63
C ARG A 136 -4.24 17.11 -8.88
N ASP A 137 -3.32 17.92 -9.41
CA ASP A 137 -3.45 18.44 -10.76
C ASP A 137 -3.22 17.30 -11.76
N THR A 138 -4.31 16.65 -12.16
CA THR A 138 -4.30 15.48 -13.04
C THR A 138 -3.84 15.79 -14.46
N SER A 139 -3.76 17.08 -14.84
CA SER A 139 -3.14 17.49 -16.11
C SER A 139 -1.61 17.33 -16.10
N ARG A 140 -0.99 17.35 -14.90
CA ARG A 140 0.45 17.22 -14.73
C ARG A 140 0.87 15.79 -14.43
N SER A 141 0.14 15.13 -13.53
CA SER A 141 0.43 13.75 -13.15
C SER A 141 -0.74 13.13 -12.42
N THR A 142 -0.82 11.81 -12.49
CA THR A 142 -1.84 11.01 -11.80
C THR A 142 -1.19 9.89 -11.00
N ILE A 143 -1.96 9.26 -10.11
CA ILE A 143 -1.58 8.03 -9.41
C ILE A 143 -2.47 6.90 -9.90
N LYS A 144 -1.91 5.70 -10.10
CA LYS A 144 -2.65 4.46 -10.29
C LYS A 144 -2.27 3.50 -9.18
N ILE A 145 -3.27 2.91 -8.54
CA ILE A 145 -3.07 1.90 -7.50
C ILE A 145 -3.43 0.53 -8.07
N VAL A 146 -2.52 -0.43 -7.87
CA VAL A 146 -2.67 -1.83 -8.27
C VAL A 146 -2.43 -2.74 -7.08
N SER A 147 -2.86 -3.99 -7.15
CA SER A 147 -2.65 -4.95 -6.09
C SER A 147 -1.29 -5.65 -6.22
N PHE A 148 -0.75 -6.09 -5.08
CA PHE A 148 0.54 -6.75 -4.97
C PHE A 148 0.60 -8.14 -5.63
N ASP A 149 -0.54 -8.75 -5.95
CA ASP A 149 -0.65 -10.03 -6.66
C ASP A 149 -0.09 -9.99 -8.09
N LEU A 150 0.15 -8.80 -8.62
CA LEU A 150 0.89 -8.59 -9.87
C LEU A 150 2.40 -8.86 -9.73
N ILE A 151 2.90 -9.06 -8.51
CA ILE A 151 4.31 -9.36 -8.20
C ILE A 151 4.47 -10.86 -8.00
N ASP A 152 5.01 -11.55 -9.01
CA ASP A 152 5.15 -13.03 -8.98
C ASP A 152 6.15 -13.51 -7.90
N LYS A 153 7.14 -12.69 -7.51
CA LYS A 153 8.15 -13.02 -6.50
C LYS A 153 8.32 -11.89 -5.47
N LEU A 154 7.43 -11.85 -4.48
CA LEU A 154 7.46 -10.83 -3.43
C LEU A 154 8.76 -10.79 -2.63
N SER A 155 9.40 -11.94 -2.43
CA SER A 155 10.65 -12.06 -1.67
C SER A 155 11.85 -11.33 -2.28
N VAL A 156 11.80 -11.00 -3.57
CA VAL A 156 12.85 -10.23 -4.28
C VAL A 156 12.36 -8.85 -4.72
N CYS A 157 11.15 -8.46 -4.30
CA CYS A 157 10.61 -7.15 -4.62
C CYS A 157 11.44 -6.08 -3.92
N LYS A 158 11.87 -5.09 -4.69
CA LYS A 158 12.51 -3.87 -4.18
C LYS A 158 11.54 -2.73 -4.38
N GLY A 159 11.19 -2.07 -3.30
CA GLY A 159 10.32 -0.92 -3.31
C GLY A 159 10.35 -0.24 -1.97
N GLU A 160 9.85 0.99 -1.95
CA GLU A 160 9.79 1.79 -0.75
C GLU A 160 8.35 1.84 -0.29
N PHE A 161 8.10 1.45 0.95
CA PHE A 161 6.80 1.70 1.54
C PHE A 161 6.63 3.21 1.71
N ILE A 162 5.46 3.70 1.36
CA ILE A 162 5.16 5.11 1.57
C ILE A 162 5.10 5.32 3.08
N HIS A 163 6.13 6.01 3.58
CA HIS A 163 6.22 6.47 4.95
C HIS A 163 5.72 7.90 5.01
N ASP A 164 4.93 8.18 6.04
CA ASP A 164 4.24 9.44 6.16
C ASP A 164 5.06 10.44 6.96
N ILE A 165 5.99 11.13 6.29
CA ILE A 165 6.62 12.33 6.86
C ILE A 165 6.05 13.60 6.22
N SER A 166 5.46 13.52 5.01
CA SER A 166 5.03 14.69 4.24
C SER A 166 3.66 14.57 3.56
N MET A 167 2.95 13.44 3.67
CA MET A 167 1.62 13.27 3.04
C MET A 167 0.44 13.72 3.93
N LEU A 168 0.68 13.98 5.23
CA LEU A 168 -0.32 14.49 6.19
C LEU A 168 -0.41 16.00 6.29
N SER A 169 0.47 16.76 5.64
CA SER A 169 0.33 18.20 5.64
C SER A 169 -0.93 18.60 4.86
N LEU A 170 -1.94 19.10 5.58
CA LEU A 170 -3.10 19.77 4.99
C LEU A 170 -2.71 21.11 4.35
N GLU A 171 -1.50 21.58 4.61
CA GLU A 171 -0.90 22.77 4.02
C GLU A 171 0.08 22.34 2.91
N PRO A 172 0.00 22.93 1.71
CA PRO A 172 1.00 22.66 0.68
C PRO A 172 2.39 23.02 1.23
N PRO A 173 3.41 22.17 1.03
CA PRO A 173 4.77 22.46 1.48
C PRO A 173 5.22 23.83 0.94
N GLU A 174 5.71 24.72 1.81
CA GLU A 174 6.23 26.04 1.40
C GLU A 174 7.44 25.89 0.47
N GLU A 175 8.20 24.79 0.62
CA GLU A 175 9.26 24.38 -0.28
C GLU A 175 9.03 22.93 -0.74
N ARG A 176 9.21 22.71 -2.04
CA ARG A 176 9.19 21.37 -2.63
C ARG A 176 10.53 20.71 -2.34
N GLU A 177 10.57 19.83 -1.35
CA GLU A 177 11.64 18.85 -1.29
C GLU A 177 11.53 17.93 -2.52
N PRO A 178 12.65 17.65 -3.20
CA PRO A 178 12.67 16.60 -4.20
C PRO A 178 12.29 15.29 -3.50
N LEU A 179 11.46 14.49 -4.16
CA LEU A 179 10.96 13.23 -3.59
C LEU A 179 12.08 12.18 -3.37
N PHE A 180 13.34 12.52 -3.72
CA PHE A 180 14.58 11.77 -3.51
C PHE A 180 15.77 12.73 -3.53
#